data_AF-A0A831T9Y2-F1
#
_entry.id   AF-A0A831T9Y2-F1
#
_cell.length_a   1.000
_cell.length_b   1.000
_cell.length_c   1.000
_cell.angle_alpha   90.00
_cell.angle_beta   90.00
_cell.angle_gamma   90.00
#
_symmetry.space_group_name_H-M   'P 1'
#
loop_
_entity.id
_entity.type
_entity.pdbx_description
1 polymer ?
#
loop_
_entity_poly.entity_id
_entity_poly.type
_entity_poly.pdbx_seq_one_letter_code
_entity_poly.pdbx_strand_id
1 'polypeptide(L)'
;RFVVLIVAGMTVLSTLGIPIGPLLASAGVAGLAIGLGAQSLIRDLIGGFFIVLEDQYHVGDVIQVNNTSGPSGLVEQLTLRYTALRGLDGSYTIVPNGDIRTVTNLTKDWARAVIDVDIAYEEDLGKAMAVLQEVLGGLDQDPELAHAILEPGEILGVEALSPSHATVRLMVKTRPMEQWRVARALRQRIKTAFEQAGITIPYPRNVTIVQPATEFPSPSQAQQQPTQERRA
;
A
#
# COMPACT_ATOMS: atom_id res chain seq x y z
N ARG A 1 -4.30 46.65 -11.78
CA ARG A 1 -4.73 48.02 -11.40
C ARG A 1 -3.94 48.55 -10.20
N PHE A 2 -4.01 47.93 -9.02
CA PHE A 2 -3.26 48.38 -7.83
C PHE A 2 -1.73 48.43 -8.01
N VAL A 3 -1.13 47.37 -8.57
CA VAL A 3 0.32 47.34 -8.82
C VAL A 3 0.77 48.52 -9.69
N VAL A 4 0.02 48.82 -10.75
CA VAL A 4 0.32 49.94 -11.66
C VAL A 4 0.23 51.29 -10.94
N LEU A 5 -0.78 51.49 -10.09
CA LEU A 5 -0.94 52.72 -9.31
C LEU A 5 0.21 52.91 -8.30
N ILE A 6 0.63 51.83 -7.63
CA ILE A 6 1.75 51.86 -6.68
C ILE A 6 3.04 52.21 -7.41
N VAL A 7 3.35 51.51 -8.50
CA VAL A 7 4.57 51.77 -9.28
C VAL A 7 4.58 53.19 -9.84
N ALA A 8 3.48 53.65 -10.47
CA ALA A 8 3.38 55.00 -11.01
C ALA A 8 3.52 56.07 -9.91
N GLY A 9 2.89 55.88 -8.75
CA GLY A 9 3.03 56.79 -7.60
C GLY A 9 4.47 56.86 -7.07
N MET A 10 5.16 55.72 -7.00
CA MET A 10 6.58 55.67 -6.61
C MET A 10 7.47 56.37 -7.65
N THR A 11 7.18 56.22 -8.95
CA THR A 11 7.89 56.94 -10.01
C THR A 11 7.72 58.46 -9.87
N VAL A 12 6.50 58.95 -9.61
CA VAL A 12 6.23 60.38 -9.38
C VAL A 12 6.99 60.90 -8.15
N LEU A 13 6.94 60.20 -7.02
CA LEU A 13 7.70 60.57 -5.81
C LEU A 13 9.21 60.65 -6.07
N SER A 14 9.74 59.70 -6.84
CA SER A 14 11.15 59.70 -7.23
C SER A 14 11.51 60.92 -8.08
N THR A 15 10.64 61.34 -9.01
CA THR A 15 10.88 62.54 -9.84
C THR A 15 10.84 63.85 -9.04
N LEU A 16 10.10 63.87 -7.92
CA LEU A 16 10.03 65.01 -7.01
C LEU A 16 11.21 65.07 -6.01
N GLY A 17 12.18 64.16 -6.12
CA GLY A 17 13.35 64.10 -5.23
C GLY A 17 13.06 63.50 -3.85
N ILE A 18 11.89 62.88 -3.65
CA ILE A 18 11.54 62.22 -2.39
C ILE A 18 12.25 60.85 -2.34
N PRO A 19 12.96 60.52 -1.25
CA PRO A 19 13.66 59.23 -1.14
C PRO A 19 12.64 58.09 -1.04
N ILE A 20 12.55 57.28 -2.10
CA ILE A 20 11.64 56.12 -2.16
C ILE A 20 12.18 54.87 -1.44
N GLY A 21 13.42 54.91 -0.91
CA GLY A 21 14.07 53.77 -0.26
C GLY A 21 13.23 53.12 0.86
N PRO A 22 12.72 53.88 1.85
CA PRO A 22 11.85 53.32 2.89
C PRO A 22 10.53 52.75 2.36
N LEU A 23 9.96 53.36 1.32
CA LEU A 23 8.73 52.88 0.68
C LEU A 23 8.96 51.56 -0.08
N LEU A 24 10.07 51.46 -0.82
CA LEU A 24 10.49 50.23 -1.49
C LEU A 24 10.77 49.13 -0.47
N ALA A 25 11.46 49.43 0.62
CA ALA A 25 11.73 48.47 1.69
C ALA A 25 10.42 47.93 2.30
N SER A 26 9.47 48.83 2.61
CA SER A 26 8.17 48.45 3.18
C SER A 26 7.32 47.65 2.18
N ALA A 27 7.28 48.05 0.91
CA ALA A 27 6.59 47.33 -0.16
C ALA A 27 7.21 45.94 -0.40
N GLY A 28 8.53 45.81 -0.30
CA GLY A 28 9.24 44.54 -0.40
C GLY A 28 8.86 43.57 0.72
N VAL A 29 8.84 44.04 1.97
CA VAL A 29 8.41 43.23 3.13
C VAL A 29 6.93 42.83 2.99
N ALA A 30 6.06 43.75 2.58
CA ALA A 30 4.65 43.45 2.34
C ALA A 30 4.46 42.42 1.21
N GLY A 31 5.22 42.54 0.11
CA GLY A 31 5.21 41.59 -1.00
C GLY A 31 5.68 40.20 -0.58
N LEU A 32 6.74 40.12 0.25
CA LEU A 32 7.21 38.86 0.82
C LEU A 32 6.13 38.19 1.67
N ALA A 33 5.46 38.96 2.56
CA ALA A 33 4.39 38.42 3.40
C ALA A 33 3.23 37.85 2.57
N ILE A 34 2.81 38.54 1.50
CA ILE A 34 1.78 38.05 0.58
C ILE A 34 2.25 36.79 -0.15
N GLY A 35 3.49 36.77 -0.63
CA GLY A 35 4.07 35.61 -1.32
C GLY A 35 4.11 34.37 -0.43
N LEU A 36 4.52 34.51 0.83
CA LEU A 36 4.53 33.43 1.81
C LEU A 36 3.10 32.95 2.13
N GLY A 37 2.13 33.86 2.24
CA GLY A 37 0.73 33.49 2.45
C GLY A 37 0.08 32.77 1.26
N ALA A 38 0.52 33.08 0.04
CA ALA A 38 0.01 32.47 -1.20
C ALA A 38 0.78 31.23 -1.66
N GLN A 39 1.90 30.89 -1.00
CA GLN A 39 2.81 29.84 -1.46
C GLN A 39 2.14 28.47 -1.60
N SER A 40 1.28 28.08 -0.65
CA SER A 40 0.58 26.80 -0.69
C SER A 40 -0.43 26.74 -1.84
N LEU A 41 -1.18 27.83 -2.07
CA LEU A 41 -2.13 27.91 -3.17
C LEU A 41 -1.44 27.75 -4.54
N ILE A 42 -0.29 28.41 -4.73
CA ILE A 42 0.47 28.29 -5.98
C ILE A 42 0.96 26.85 -6.16
N ARG A 43 1.43 26.20 -5.10
CA ARG A 43 1.86 24.80 -5.13
C ARG A 43 0.70 23.87 -5.52
N ASP A 44 -0.47 24.07 -4.92
CA ASP A 44 -1.68 23.31 -5.23
C ASP A 44 -2.05 23.43 -6.71
N LEU A 45 -2.11 24.66 -7.23
CA LEU A 45 -2.49 24.92 -8.62
C LEU A 45 -1.50 24.32 -9.62
N ILE A 46 -0.20 24.43 -9.36
CA ILE A 46 0.82 23.83 -10.22
C ILE A 46 0.75 22.29 -10.16
N GLY A 47 0.61 21.73 -8.94
CA GLY A 47 0.46 20.28 -8.76
C GLY A 47 -0.76 19.73 -9.49
N GLY A 48 -1.93 20.36 -9.32
CA GLY A 48 -3.15 19.97 -10.00
C GLY A 48 -3.08 20.14 -11.51
N PHE A 49 -2.40 21.18 -12.00
CA PHE A 49 -2.16 21.36 -13.42
C PHE A 49 -1.37 20.19 -14.01
N PHE A 50 -0.27 19.76 -13.38
CA PHE A 50 0.52 18.62 -13.87
C PHE A 50 -0.22 17.28 -13.74
N ILE A 51 -1.01 17.08 -12.69
CA ILE A 51 -1.86 15.88 -12.56
C ILE A 51 -2.76 15.71 -13.78
N VAL A 52 -3.40 16.81 -14.23
CA VAL A 52 -4.31 16.79 -15.39
C VAL A 52 -3.56 16.77 -16.72
N LEU A 53 -2.49 17.57 -16.86
CA LEU A 53 -1.72 17.67 -18.10
C LEU A 53 -1.03 16.36 -18.46
N GLU A 54 -0.48 15.67 -17.46
CA GLU A 54 0.28 14.43 -17.65
C GLU A 54 -0.60 13.18 -17.55
N ASP A 55 -1.91 13.34 -17.33
CA ASP A 55 -2.84 12.23 -17.17
C ASP A 55 -2.36 11.20 -16.11
N GLN A 56 -2.03 11.70 -14.92
CA GLN A 56 -1.55 10.84 -13.84
C GLN A 56 -2.67 9.95 -13.28
N TYR A 57 -3.88 10.50 -13.16
CA TYR A 57 -5.10 9.79 -12.76
C TYR A 57 -6.34 10.64 -13.02
N HIS A 58 -7.49 9.98 -13.08
CA HIS A 58 -8.80 10.62 -13.32
C HIS A 58 -9.82 10.33 -12.22
N VAL A 59 -10.94 11.06 -12.28
CA VAL A 59 -12.15 10.69 -11.56
C VAL A 59 -12.57 9.27 -11.97
N GLY A 60 -12.78 8.40 -11.00
CA GLY A 60 -13.07 6.98 -11.20
C GLY A 60 -11.88 6.04 -11.03
N ASP A 61 -10.64 6.55 -10.99
CA ASP A 61 -9.48 5.73 -10.65
C ASP A 61 -9.40 5.45 -9.15
N VAL A 62 -8.76 4.36 -8.76
CA VAL A 62 -8.39 4.10 -7.37
C VAL A 62 -6.93 4.40 -7.19
N ILE A 63 -6.61 5.34 -6.29
CA ILE A 63 -5.24 5.78 -6.07
C ILE A 63 -4.84 5.64 -4.60
N GLN A 64 -3.53 5.51 -4.38
CA GLN A 64 -2.87 5.62 -3.10
C GLN A 64 -1.95 6.84 -3.14
N VAL A 65 -2.15 7.78 -2.23
CA VAL A 65 -1.35 9.00 -2.14
C VAL A 65 -0.26 8.84 -1.08
N ASN A 66 0.94 9.36 -1.35
CA ASN A 66 2.06 9.42 -0.41
C ASN A 66 2.44 8.05 0.19
N ASN A 67 2.45 7.01 -0.63
CA ASN A 67 2.77 5.61 -0.27
C ASN A 67 1.77 5.02 0.75
N THR A 68 2.14 3.90 1.39
CA THR A 68 1.25 3.07 2.24
C THR A 68 0.64 3.81 3.44
N SER A 69 1.26 4.88 3.92
CA SER A 69 0.78 5.63 5.09
C SER A 69 -0.24 6.71 4.75
N GLY A 70 -0.44 7.04 3.48
CA GLY A 70 -1.35 8.10 3.07
C GLY A 70 -2.77 7.60 2.77
N PRO A 71 -3.66 8.51 2.36
CA PRO A 71 -5.03 8.17 1.98
C PRO A 71 -5.05 7.27 0.72
N SER A 72 -5.95 6.29 0.74
CA SER A 72 -6.21 5.37 -0.37
C SER A 72 -7.69 5.39 -0.70
N GLY A 73 -8.06 5.41 -1.97
CA GLY A 73 -9.47 5.36 -2.33
C GLY A 73 -9.77 5.68 -3.79
N LEU A 74 -11.06 5.59 -4.10
CA LEU A 74 -11.62 6.00 -5.38
C LEU A 74 -11.58 7.52 -5.50
N VAL A 75 -11.07 8.05 -6.60
CA VAL A 75 -11.11 9.48 -6.92
C VAL A 75 -12.55 9.86 -7.27
N GLU A 76 -13.25 10.53 -6.35
CA GLU A 76 -14.60 11.05 -6.57
C GLU A 76 -14.57 12.44 -7.21
N GLN A 77 -13.55 13.25 -6.90
CA GLN A 77 -13.43 14.61 -7.43
C GLN A 77 -11.96 14.98 -7.67
N LEU A 78 -11.70 15.60 -8.81
CA LEU A 78 -10.40 16.19 -9.16
C LEU A 78 -10.60 17.66 -9.56
N THR A 79 -9.90 18.55 -8.87
CA THR A 79 -9.84 19.99 -9.20
C THR A 79 -8.38 20.42 -9.38
N LEU A 80 -8.14 21.64 -9.85
CA LEU A 80 -6.77 22.18 -9.90
C LEU A 80 -6.15 22.35 -8.51
N ARG A 81 -6.94 22.48 -7.44
CA ARG A 81 -6.40 22.73 -6.09
C ARG A 81 -6.31 21.49 -5.22
N TYR A 82 -7.27 20.58 -5.36
CA TYR A 82 -7.35 19.39 -4.51
C TYR A 82 -7.92 18.19 -5.28
N THR A 83 -7.65 17.01 -4.74
CA THR A 83 -8.23 15.72 -5.12
C THR A 83 -8.98 15.14 -3.94
N ALA A 84 -10.18 14.61 -4.17
CA ALA A 84 -10.99 13.98 -3.15
C ALA A 84 -11.12 12.47 -3.39
N LEU A 85 -10.86 11.70 -2.33
CA LEU A 85 -10.81 10.24 -2.34
C LEU A 85 -11.89 9.67 -1.43
N ARG A 86 -12.56 8.63 -1.90
CA ARG A 86 -13.47 7.79 -1.11
C ARG A 86 -12.78 6.49 -0.72
N GLY A 87 -12.52 6.31 0.56
CA GLY A 87 -12.02 5.07 1.12
C GLY A 87 -13.04 3.95 1.05
N LEU A 88 -12.57 2.69 1.12
CA LEU A 88 -13.46 1.51 1.18
C LEU A 88 -14.34 1.48 2.44
N ASP A 89 -13.90 2.15 3.50
CA ASP A 89 -14.64 2.38 4.74
C ASP A 89 -15.69 3.49 4.63
N GLY A 90 -15.80 4.15 3.48
CA GLY A 90 -16.71 5.25 3.21
C GLY A 90 -16.16 6.64 3.58
N SER A 91 -14.93 6.74 4.09
CA SER A 91 -14.30 8.02 4.42
C SER A 91 -14.12 8.90 3.18
N TYR A 92 -14.42 10.20 3.30
CA TYR A 92 -14.18 11.18 2.22
C TYR A 92 -12.99 12.07 2.60
N THR A 93 -11.88 11.86 1.91
CA THR A 93 -10.61 12.53 2.21
C THR A 93 -10.28 13.55 1.12
N ILE A 94 -10.09 14.81 1.51
CA ILE A 94 -9.66 15.88 0.61
C ILE A 94 -8.16 16.08 0.77
N VAL A 95 -7.41 15.97 -0.34
CA VAL A 95 -5.96 16.13 -0.38
C VAL A 95 -5.62 17.33 -1.26
N PRO A 96 -4.94 18.36 -0.73
CA PRO A 96 -4.39 19.44 -1.55
C PRO A 96 -3.39 18.88 -2.55
N ASN A 97 -3.48 19.29 -3.81
CA ASN A 97 -2.63 18.75 -4.86
C ASN A 97 -1.15 19.08 -4.63
N GLY A 98 -0.84 20.17 -3.92
CA GLY A 98 0.53 20.57 -3.59
C GLY A 98 1.18 19.68 -2.53
N ASP A 99 0.40 18.87 -1.82
CA ASP A 99 0.87 17.92 -0.81
C ASP A 99 1.03 16.48 -1.35
N ILE A 100 0.63 16.25 -2.61
CA ILE A 100 0.82 14.97 -3.31
C ILE A 100 2.24 14.91 -3.83
N ARG A 101 3.10 14.13 -3.16
CA ARG A 101 4.49 13.90 -3.58
C ARG A 101 4.64 12.67 -4.45
N THR A 102 3.85 11.65 -4.17
CA THR A 102 3.83 10.39 -4.90
C THR A 102 2.40 9.92 -5.00
N VAL A 103 2.01 9.43 -6.17
CA VAL A 103 0.72 8.79 -6.41
C VAL A 103 0.95 7.42 -7.02
N THR A 104 0.28 6.41 -6.47
CA THR A 104 0.20 5.08 -7.06
C THR A 104 -1.21 4.88 -7.56
N ASN A 105 -1.39 4.86 -8.88
CA ASN A 105 -2.68 4.55 -9.49
C ASN A 105 -2.83 3.02 -9.60
N LEU A 106 -3.85 2.47 -8.95
CA LEU A 106 -4.09 1.03 -8.85
C LEU A 106 -4.97 0.50 -10.00
N THR A 107 -5.44 1.40 -10.88
CA THR A 107 -6.40 1.09 -11.95
C THR A 107 -6.02 1.67 -13.32
N LYS A 108 -4.85 2.30 -13.46
CA LYS A 108 -4.40 2.89 -14.73
C LYS A 108 -4.17 1.80 -15.78
N ASP A 109 -4.90 1.87 -16.89
CA ASP A 109 -4.87 0.99 -18.06
C ASP A 109 -5.31 -0.47 -17.81
N TRP A 110 -4.75 -1.11 -16.78
CA TRP A 110 -5.08 -2.45 -16.31
C TRP A 110 -4.79 -2.55 -14.82
N ALA A 111 -5.31 -3.59 -14.19
CA ALA A 111 -5.03 -3.90 -12.80
C ALA A 111 -4.59 -5.36 -12.65
N ARG A 112 -4.00 -5.71 -11.51
CA ARG A 112 -3.54 -7.08 -11.25
C ARG A 112 -4.15 -7.61 -9.97
N ALA A 113 -4.82 -8.75 -10.09
CA ALA A 113 -5.24 -9.55 -8.96
C ALA A 113 -4.02 -10.33 -8.47
N VAL A 114 -3.53 -10.02 -7.27
CA VAL A 114 -2.48 -10.79 -6.59
C VAL A 114 -3.12 -11.58 -5.47
N ILE A 115 -2.90 -12.88 -5.46
CA ILE A 115 -3.45 -13.79 -4.46
C ILE A 115 -2.28 -14.62 -3.91
N ASP A 116 -2.18 -14.62 -2.59
CA ASP A 116 -1.22 -15.42 -1.85
C ASP A 116 -2.01 -16.56 -1.19
N VAL A 117 -1.55 -17.79 -1.41
CA VAL A 117 -2.19 -19.04 -0.95
C VAL A 117 -1.22 -19.76 -0.04
N ASP A 118 -1.63 -19.99 1.19
CA ASP A 118 -0.82 -20.69 2.18
C ASP A 118 -1.06 -22.20 2.13
N ILE A 119 0.03 -22.96 2.09
CA ILE A 119 0.04 -24.43 1.99
C ILE A 119 0.86 -24.97 3.16
N ALA A 120 0.30 -25.91 3.93
CA ALA A 120 1.00 -26.53 5.05
C ALA A 120 2.23 -27.33 4.57
N TYR A 121 3.29 -27.42 5.37
CA TYR A 121 4.51 -28.13 4.97
C TYR A 121 4.33 -29.64 4.81
N GLU A 122 3.31 -30.19 5.46
CA GLU A 122 2.94 -31.60 5.38
C GLU A 122 2.20 -31.96 4.09
N GLU A 123 1.74 -30.98 3.33
CA GLU A 123 1.06 -31.18 2.05
C GLU A 123 2.05 -31.35 0.89
N ASP A 124 1.63 -32.08 -0.15
CA ASP A 124 2.39 -32.19 -1.38
C ASP A 124 2.26 -30.89 -2.19
N LEU A 125 3.34 -30.10 -2.19
CA LEU A 125 3.41 -28.85 -2.94
C LEU A 125 3.21 -29.04 -4.45
N GLY A 126 3.71 -30.14 -5.04
CA GLY A 126 3.52 -30.43 -6.46
C GLY A 126 2.04 -30.67 -6.80
N LYS A 127 1.35 -31.42 -5.95
CA LYS A 127 -0.11 -31.62 -6.05
C LYS A 127 -0.85 -30.30 -5.90
N ALA A 128 -0.49 -29.47 -4.92
CA ALA A 128 -1.14 -28.17 -4.71
C ALA A 128 -0.94 -27.22 -5.90
N MET A 129 0.28 -27.16 -6.46
CA MET A 129 0.58 -26.38 -7.67
C MET A 129 -0.25 -26.86 -8.87
N ALA A 130 -0.42 -28.17 -9.05
CA ALA A 130 -1.25 -28.72 -10.12
C ALA A 130 -2.73 -28.32 -9.97
N VAL A 131 -3.28 -28.36 -8.76
CA VAL A 131 -4.65 -27.91 -8.48
C VAL A 131 -4.81 -26.41 -8.74
N LEU A 132 -3.84 -25.60 -8.33
CA LEU A 132 -3.85 -24.16 -8.63
C LEU A 132 -3.79 -23.89 -10.14
N GLN A 133 -3.00 -24.67 -10.88
CA GLN A 133 -2.91 -24.56 -12.34
C GLN A 133 -4.26 -24.88 -13.01
N GLU A 134 -4.98 -25.88 -12.53
CA GLU A 134 -6.32 -26.24 -13.00
C GLU A 134 -7.33 -25.11 -12.74
N VAL A 135 -7.30 -24.52 -11.54
CA VAL A 135 -8.18 -23.39 -11.19
C VAL A 135 -7.93 -22.17 -12.09
N LEU A 136 -6.67 -21.87 -12.42
CA LEU A 136 -6.32 -20.78 -13.34
C LEU A 136 -6.71 -21.10 -14.78
N GLY A 137 -6.53 -22.35 -15.23
CA GLY A 137 -6.88 -22.78 -16.59
C GLY A 137 -8.38 -22.68 -16.90
N GLY A 138 -9.24 -22.76 -15.89
CA GLY A 138 -10.70 -22.63 -16.02
C GLY A 138 -11.20 -21.19 -16.12
N LEU A 139 -10.33 -20.18 -16.01
CA LEU A 139 -10.74 -18.78 -15.94
C LEU A 139 -11.27 -18.21 -17.27
N ASP A 140 -10.66 -18.58 -18.39
CA ASP A 140 -11.03 -18.05 -19.70
C ASP A 140 -12.39 -18.56 -20.18
N GLN A 141 -12.86 -19.68 -19.62
CA GLN A 141 -14.15 -20.29 -19.93
C GLN A 141 -15.26 -19.87 -18.97
N ASP A 142 -14.94 -19.08 -17.94
CA ASP A 142 -15.90 -18.66 -16.94
C ASP A 142 -16.79 -17.52 -17.48
N PRO A 143 -18.12 -17.72 -17.61
CA PRO A 143 -19.03 -16.68 -18.07
C PRO A 143 -18.96 -15.39 -17.24
N GLU A 144 -18.63 -15.49 -15.95
CA GLU A 144 -18.61 -14.36 -15.01
C GLU A 144 -17.27 -13.62 -14.93
N LEU A 145 -16.15 -14.29 -15.24
CA LEU A 145 -14.80 -13.72 -15.06
C LEU A 145 -14.04 -13.52 -16.37
N ALA A 146 -14.37 -14.25 -17.45
CA ALA A 146 -13.62 -14.17 -18.71
C ALA A 146 -13.55 -12.74 -19.27
N HIS A 147 -14.61 -11.95 -19.10
CA HIS A 147 -14.60 -10.54 -19.53
C HIS A 147 -13.66 -9.66 -18.68
N ALA A 148 -13.38 -10.02 -17.43
CA ALA A 148 -12.52 -9.22 -16.56
C ALA A 148 -11.04 -9.51 -16.78
N ILE A 149 -10.68 -10.62 -17.41
CA ILE A 149 -9.31 -11.11 -17.53
C ILE A 149 -8.72 -10.69 -18.88
N LEU A 150 -7.48 -10.21 -18.84
CA LEU A 150 -6.77 -9.70 -20.02
C LEU A 150 -5.68 -10.67 -20.52
N GLU A 151 -5.08 -11.43 -19.61
CA GLU A 151 -4.02 -12.40 -19.89
C GLU A 151 -4.23 -13.63 -19.00
N PRO A 152 -3.79 -14.83 -19.43
CA PRO A 152 -3.84 -16.03 -18.61
C PRO A 152 -3.18 -15.82 -17.25
N GLY A 153 -3.76 -16.40 -16.20
CA GLY A 153 -3.18 -16.36 -14.87
C GLY A 153 -1.84 -17.09 -14.81
N GLU A 154 -0.92 -16.56 -14.01
CA GLU A 154 0.41 -17.13 -13.80
C GLU A 154 0.60 -17.48 -12.32
N ILE A 155 1.24 -18.62 -12.07
CA ILE A 155 1.74 -19.00 -10.75
C ILE A 155 3.23 -18.65 -10.70
N LEU A 156 3.61 -17.71 -9.83
CA LEU A 156 5.01 -17.32 -9.64
C LEU A 156 5.81 -18.37 -8.88
N GLY A 157 5.12 -19.21 -8.11
CA GLY A 157 5.71 -20.23 -7.24
C GLY A 157 5.71 -19.79 -5.77
N VAL A 158 6.64 -20.36 -5.00
CA VAL A 158 6.77 -20.09 -3.57
C VAL A 158 7.36 -18.71 -3.35
N GLU A 159 6.58 -17.82 -2.76
CA GLU A 159 6.94 -16.43 -2.44
C GLU A 159 7.61 -16.33 -1.06
N ALA A 160 7.13 -17.12 -0.09
CA ALA A 160 7.61 -17.06 1.28
C ALA A 160 7.54 -18.41 1.99
N LEU A 161 8.41 -18.58 2.99
CA LEU A 161 8.43 -19.72 3.91
C LEU A 161 8.16 -19.20 5.33
N SER A 162 6.95 -19.40 5.81
CA SER A 162 6.48 -19.00 7.14
C SER A 162 6.71 -20.12 8.17
N PRO A 163 6.56 -19.88 9.49
CA PRO A 163 6.80 -20.91 10.50
C PRO A 163 5.96 -22.19 10.37
N SER A 164 4.77 -22.11 9.76
CA SER A 164 3.83 -23.23 9.66
C SER A 164 3.33 -23.53 8.24
N HIS A 165 3.78 -22.79 7.23
CA HIS A 165 3.30 -22.92 5.85
C HIS A 165 4.28 -22.31 4.84
N ALA A 166 4.20 -22.76 3.60
CA ALA A 166 4.75 -22.07 2.44
C ALA A 166 3.64 -21.23 1.77
N THR A 167 3.94 -19.99 1.38
CA THR A 167 3.03 -19.12 0.65
C THR A 167 3.35 -19.19 -0.84
N VAL A 168 2.39 -19.60 -1.65
CA VAL A 168 2.47 -19.59 -3.11
C VAL A 168 1.72 -18.38 -3.66
N ARG A 169 2.36 -17.63 -4.55
CA ARG A 169 1.77 -16.46 -5.19
C ARG A 169 1.31 -16.76 -6.60
N LEU A 170 0.09 -16.29 -6.91
CA LEU A 170 -0.45 -16.30 -8.25
C LEU A 170 -1.02 -14.91 -8.61
N MET A 171 -0.93 -14.59 -9.89
CA MET A 171 -1.27 -13.28 -10.43
C MET A 171 -2.13 -13.41 -11.67
N VAL A 172 -3.14 -12.54 -11.78
CA VAL A 172 -3.98 -12.43 -12.98
C VAL A 172 -4.07 -10.98 -13.40
N LYS A 173 -3.77 -10.69 -14.68
CA LYS A 173 -3.97 -9.36 -15.26
C LYS A 173 -5.44 -9.18 -15.61
N THR A 174 -6.02 -8.09 -15.13
CA THR A 174 -7.46 -7.81 -15.19
C THR A 174 -7.72 -6.43 -15.76
N ARG A 175 -8.95 -6.20 -16.22
CA ARG A 175 -9.45 -4.86 -16.49
C ARG A 175 -9.40 -4.00 -15.22
N PRO A 176 -9.26 -2.67 -15.35
CA PRO A 176 -9.36 -1.75 -14.21
C PRO A 176 -10.59 -2.03 -13.34
N MET A 177 -10.46 -1.88 -12.03
CA MET A 177 -11.50 -2.12 -11.00
C MET A 177 -11.94 -3.58 -10.80
N GLU A 178 -11.54 -4.51 -11.68
CA GLU A 178 -11.94 -5.92 -11.58
C GLU A 178 -11.01 -6.76 -10.68
N GLN A 179 -9.80 -6.28 -10.39
CA GLN A 179 -8.77 -7.04 -9.68
C GLN A 179 -9.24 -7.58 -8.33
N TRP A 180 -10.05 -6.82 -7.58
CA TRP A 180 -10.55 -7.27 -6.29
C TRP A 180 -11.69 -8.27 -6.41
N ARG A 181 -12.54 -8.13 -7.43
CA ARG A 181 -13.62 -9.10 -7.69
C ARG A 181 -13.02 -10.43 -8.13
N VAL A 182 -12.11 -10.40 -9.10
CA VAL A 182 -11.37 -11.57 -9.58
C VAL A 182 -10.59 -12.23 -8.44
N ALA A 183 -9.87 -11.45 -7.62
CA ALA A 183 -9.12 -12.00 -6.49
C ALA A 183 -10.01 -12.68 -5.44
N ARG A 184 -11.22 -12.16 -5.17
CA ARG A 184 -12.17 -12.81 -4.24
C ARG A 184 -12.73 -14.10 -4.83
N ALA A 185 -13.15 -14.07 -6.11
CA ALA A 185 -13.66 -15.24 -6.80
C ALA A 185 -12.60 -16.37 -6.88
N LEU A 186 -11.36 -16.01 -7.16
CA LEU A 186 -10.24 -16.95 -7.16
C LEU A 186 -9.98 -17.55 -5.79
N ARG A 187 -9.93 -16.75 -4.72
CA ARG A 187 -9.78 -17.28 -3.34
C ARG A 187 -10.87 -18.30 -3.01
N GLN A 188 -12.12 -18.03 -3.39
CA GLN A 188 -13.22 -18.96 -3.18
C GLN A 188 -13.04 -20.26 -3.98
N ARG A 189 -12.67 -20.18 -5.25
CA ARG A 189 -12.42 -21.35 -6.10
C ARG A 189 -11.25 -22.20 -5.61
N ILE A 190 -10.15 -21.56 -5.24
CA ILE A 190 -8.96 -22.22 -4.67
C ILE A 190 -9.35 -22.97 -3.41
N LYS A 191 -10.10 -22.34 -2.49
CA LYS A 191 -10.59 -23.00 -1.29
C LYS A 191 -11.38 -24.27 -1.63
N THR A 192 -12.35 -24.17 -2.54
CA THR A 192 -13.19 -25.33 -2.94
C THR A 192 -12.36 -26.43 -3.62
N ALA A 193 -11.42 -26.07 -4.49
CA ALA A 193 -10.57 -27.03 -5.19
C ALA A 193 -9.61 -27.74 -4.21
N PHE A 194 -9.08 -27.02 -3.22
CA PHE A 194 -8.23 -27.60 -2.18
C PHE A 194 -9.02 -28.58 -1.30
N GLU A 195 -10.26 -28.23 -0.92
CA GLU A 195 -11.14 -29.14 -0.18
C GLU A 195 -11.44 -30.42 -0.97
N GLN A 196 -11.70 -30.32 -2.28
CA GLN A 196 -11.95 -31.47 -3.15
C GLN A 196 -10.70 -32.34 -3.36
N ALA A 197 -9.53 -31.71 -3.45
CA ALA A 197 -8.26 -32.41 -3.58
C ALA A 197 -7.74 -32.97 -2.24
N GLY A 198 -8.40 -32.67 -1.12
CA GLY A 198 -7.96 -33.07 0.22
C GLY A 198 -6.66 -32.37 0.65
N ILE A 199 -6.44 -31.13 0.21
CA ILE A 199 -5.31 -30.29 0.60
C ILE A 199 -5.73 -29.42 1.77
N THR A 200 -5.02 -29.53 2.88
CA THR A 200 -5.32 -28.79 4.11
C THR A 200 -4.80 -27.36 4.05
N ILE A 201 -5.68 -26.38 4.24
CA ILE A 201 -5.28 -24.99 4.47
C ILE A 201 -4.68 -24.89 5.89
N PRO A 202 -3.49 -24.29 6.06
CA PRO A 202 -2.77 -24.31 7.32
C PRO A 202 -3.52 -23.56 8.43
N TYR A 203 -3.51 -24.13 9.62
CA TYR A 203 -3.95 -23.49 10.86
C TYR A 203 -2.74 -23.25 11.77
N PRO A 204 -2.76 -22.24 12.66
CA PRO A 204 -1.69 -22.05 13.64
C PRO A 204 -1.48 -23.31 14.48
N ARG A 205 -0.25 -23.84 14.51
CA ARG A 205 0.14 -25.00 15.32
C ARG A 205 1.15 -24.55 16.37
N ASN A 206 0.87 -24.86 17.64
CA ASN A 206 1.78 -24.65 18.75
C ASN A 206 2.24 -26.02 19.27
N VAL A 207 3.56 -26.24 19.29
CA VAL A 207 4.14 -27.43 19.92
C VAL A 207 4.61 -27.04 21.32
N THR A 208 3.91 -27.53 22.35
CA THR A 208 4.34 -27.38 23.74
C THR A 208 5.12 -28.62 24.16
N ILE A 209 6.42 -28.45 24.39
CA ILE A 209 7.26 -29.49 24.96
C ILE A 209 7.08 -29.43 26.48
N VAL A 210 6.29 -30.36 27.04
CA VAL A 210 6.19 -30.52 28.49
C VAL A 210 7.38 -31.33 28.96
N GLN A 211 8.36 -30.67 29.57
CA GLN A 211 9.51 -31.34 30.17
C GLN A 211 9.07 -31.88 31.54
N PRO A 212 9.11 -33.21 31.79
CA PRO A 212 8.84 -33.75 33.11
C PRO A 212 9.83 -33.13 34.10
N ALA A 213 9.35 -32.74 35.29
CA ALA A 213 10.23 -32.23 36.33
C ALA A 213 11.31 -33.29 36.62
N THR A 214 12.56 -32.97 36.30
CA THR A 214 13.69 -33.78 36.74
C THR A 214 13.65 -33.76 38.27
N GLU A 215 13.33 -34.88 38.90
CA GLU A 215 13.47 -35.04 40.35
C GLU A 215 14.93 -34.76 40.69
N PHE A 216 15.23 -33.56 41.16
CA PHE A 216 16.52 -33.27 41.76
C PHE A 216 16.56 -34.06 43.07
N PRO A 217 17.54 -34.97 43.26
CA PRO A 217 17.64 -35.71 44.51
C PRO A 217 17.81 -34.71 45.66
N SER A 218 16.96 -34.84 46.67
CA SER A 218 16.98 -33.99 47.87
C SER A 218 18.39 -33.96 48.49
N PRO A 219 18.91 -32.79 48.94
CA PRO A 219 20.27 -32.63 49.48
C PRO A 219 20.65 -33.56 50.64
N SER A 220 19.67 -34.23 51.27
CA SER A 220 19.87 -35.09 52.42
C SER A 220 20.60 -36.42 52.13
N GLN A 221 20.72 -36.85 50.87
CA GLN A 221 21.41 -38.11 50.54
C GLN A 221 22.90 -37.95 50.20
N ALA A 222 23.39 -36.72 50.04
CA ALA A 222 24.80 -36.46 49.67
C ALA A 222 25.79 -36.47 50.85
N GLN A 223 25.33 -36.52 52.10
CA GLN A 223 26.20 -36.40 53.29
C GLN A 223 26.52 -37.72 54.02
N GLN A 224 26.07 -38.88 53.51
CA GLN A 224 26.21 -40.16 54.24
C GLN A 224 27.18 -41.19 53.62
N GLN A 225 28.08 -40.80 52.72
CA GLN A 225 29.20 -41.69 52.34
C GLN A 225 30.48 -41.31 53.10
N PRO A 226 30.98 -42.17 54.01
CA PRO A 226 32.21 -41.91 54.73
C PRO A 226 33.43 -42.16 53.83
N THR A 227 34.32 -41.16 53.80
CA THR A 227 35.67 -41.24 53.26
C THR A 227 36.49 -42.31 54.00
N GLN A 228 36.59 -43.52 53.46
CA GLN A 228 37.65 -44.46 53.80
C GLN A 228 38.32 -44.96 52.52
N GLU A 229 39.63 -45.24 52.65
CA GLU A 229 40.55 -45.77 51.63
C GLU A 229 41.23 -44.75 50.69
N ARG A 230 42.21 -44.03 51.24
CA ARG A 230 43.51 -43.84 50.56
C ARG A 230 44.65 -44.20 51.52
N ARG A 231 45.05 -45.47 51.51
CA ARG A 231 46.38 -45.93 51.93
C ARG A 231 46.98 -46.74 50.77
N ALA A 232 47.98 -46.15 50.13
CA ALA A 232 49.12 -46.81 49.49
C ALA A 232 50.17 -45.73 49.24
#